data_AF-A0A3C0Z5T2-F1
#
_entry.id   AF-A0A3C0Z5T2-F1
#
_cell.length_a   1.000
_cell.length_b   1.000
_cell.length_c   1.000
_cell.angle_alpha   90.00
_cell.angle_beta   90.00
_cell.angle_gamma   90.00
#
_symmetry.space_group_name_H-M   'P 1'
#
loop_
_entity.id
_entity.type
_entity.pdbx_description
1 polymer ?
#
loop_
_entity_poly.entity_id
_entity_poly.type
_entity_poly.pdbx_seq_one_letter_code
_entity_poly.pdbx_strand_id
1 'polypeptide(L)'
;MTASRKEIMRSIDIHAHISPQPFIDAMEAGENWHGITSEAVASHRHNPRTVWSPEARLADMDSLGVDVQVLSTNAVFYYYDKDTSAVAAMARDCNEYVSGLTKEHPGRFEGLGTLPMQDIPASIEELERCMGELGLKGTMIGDHVNGRTFDEPEFLPLWKAAERTGAMILIHQ
;
A
#
# COMPACT_ATOMS: atom_id res chain seq x y z
N MET A 1 -24.37 -5.68 -41.10
CA MET A 1 -24.22 -4.67 -40.04
C MET A 1 -23.48 -5.31 -38.88
N THR A 2 -22.16 -5.12 -38.81
CA THR A 2 -21.35 -5.56 -37.67
C THR A 2 -21.53 -4.55 -36.56
N ALA A 3 -22.16 -4.94 -35.47
CA ALA A 3 -22.17 -4.14 -34.26
C ALA A 3 -20.71 -3.90 -33.85
N SER A 4 -20.27 -2.64 -33.90
CA SER A 4 -19.06 -2.18 -33.26
C SER A 4 -19.13 -2.63 -31.80
N ARG A 5 -18.21 -3.51 -31.38
CA ARG A 5 -17.96 -3.74 -29.96
C ARG A 5 -17.59 -2.37 -29.40
N LYS A 6 -18.47 -1.76 -28.60
CA LYS A 6 -18.06 -0.68 -27.68
C LYS A 6 -16.81 -1.21 -26.98
N GLU A 7 -15.70 -0.48 -27.08
CA GLU A 7 -14.59 -0.70 -26.15
C GLU A 7 -15.18 -0.61 -24.75
N ILE A 8 -15.21 -1.74 -24.05
CA ILE A 8 -15.68 -1.76 -22.67
C ILE A 8 -14.62 -0.99 -21.88
N MET A 9 -15.00 0.18 -21.35
CA MET A 9 -14.10 0.95 -20.50
C MET A 9 -13.75 0.11 -19.28
N ARG A 10 -12.45 0.07 -18.97
CA ARG A 10 -11.93 -0.69 -17.84
C ARG A 10 -12.25 0.02 -16.52
N SER A 11 -12.86 -0.68 -15.58
CA SER A 11 -13.11 -0.21 -14.22
C SER A 11 -11.86 -0.41 -13.36
N ILE A 12 -11.35 0.68 -12.77
CA ILE A 12 -10.16 0.68 -11.92
C ILE A 12 -10.55 1.25 -10.56
N ASP A 13 -10.42 0.43 -9.52
CA ASP A 13 -10.58 0.83 -8.13
C ASP A 13 -9.20 1.13 -7.54
N ILE A 14 -8.96 2.39 -7.17
CA ILE A 14 -7.65 2.85 -6.68
C ILE A 14 -7.53 2.82 -5.14
N HIS A 15 -8.56 2.34 -4.45
CA HIS A 15 -8.66 2.41 -3.00
C HIS A 15 -9.07 1.05 -2.44
N ALA A 16 -8.14 0.10 -2.49
CA ALA A 16 -8.34 -1.27 -2.09
C ALA A 16 -7.27 -1.72 -1.10
N HIS A 17 -7.63 -1.80 0.19
CA HIS A 17 -6.68 -2.16 1.23
C HIS A 17 -6.47 -3.66 1.39
N ILE A 18 -5.23 -4.04 1.68
CA ILE A 18 -4.80 -5.39 2.06
C ILE A 18 -3.95 -5.37 3.34
N SER A 19 -3.85 -6.53 3.99
CA SER A 19 -2.90 -6.83 5.04
C SER A 19 -1.89 -7.85 4.49
N PRO A 20 -0.58 -7.68 4.73
CA PRO A 20 0.41 -8.68 4.33
C PRO A 20 0.15 -10.03 4.98
N GLN A 21 0.32 -11.13 4.24
CA GLN A 21 0.13 -12.47 4.81
C GLN A 21 1.06 -12.74 6.01
N PRO A 22 2.36 -12.37 6.00
CA PRO A 22 3.23 -12.55 7.17
C PRO A 22 2.72 -11.83 8.42
N PHE A 23 2.06 -10.68 8.26
CA PHE A 23 1.41 -9.98 9.35
C PHE A 23 0.20 -10.77 9.88
N ILE A 24 -0.67 -11.26 8.99
CA ILE A 24 -1.84 -12.06 9.37
C ILE A 24 -1.40 -13.30 10.15
N ASP A 25 -0.41 -14.03 9.62
CA ASP A 25 0.14 -15.25 10.26
C ASP A 25 0.67 -14.94 11.67
N ALA A 26 1.44 -13.84 11.82
CA ALA A 26 1.95 -13.41 13.12
C ALA A 26 0.81 -13.06 14.09
N MET A 27 -0.24 -12.38 13.63
CA MET A 27 -1.39 -12.03 14.49
C MET A 27 -2.17 -13.25 14.94
N GLU A 28 -2.37 -14.24 14.06
CA GLU A 28 -3.05 -15.50 14.38
C GLU A 28 -2.23 -16.36 15.36
N ALA A 29 -0.90 -16.32 15.25
CA ALA A 29 0.02 -16.98 16.18
C ALA A 29 0.17 -16.24 17.52
N GLY A 30 -0.37 -15.03 17.66
CA GLY A 30 -0.17 -14.17 18.84
C GLY A 30 1.25 -13.63 18.96
N GLU A 31 1.95 -13.53 17.84
CA GLU A 31 3.33 -13.06 17.74
C GLU A 31 3.42 -11.55 17.46
N ASN A 32 4.64 -11.03 17.54
CA ASN A 32 4.95 -9.64 17.20
C ASN A 32 5.46 -9.56 15.76
N TRP A 33 4.98 -8.59 14.98
CA TRP A 33 5.47 -8.29 13.63
C TRP A 33 5.94 -6.84 13.55
N HIS A 34 7.25 -6.62 13.52
CA HIS A 34 7.89 -5.29 13.51
C HIS A 34 7.43 -4.34 14.64
N GLY A 35 7.15 -4.88 15.82
CA GLY A 35 6.63 -4.11 16.95
C GLY A 35 5.11 -4.05 17.03
N ILE A 36 4.39 -4.57 16.03
CA ILE A 36 2.93 -4.67 16.04
C ILE A 36 2.49 -5.96 16.75
N THR A 37 1.55 -5.85 17.68
CA THR A 37 0.89 -6.99 18.35
C THR A 37 -0.59 -7.02 18.03
N SER A 38 -1.24 -8.15 18.33
CA SER A 38 -2.68 -8.34 18.12
C SER A 38 -3.54 -7.27 18.84
N GLU A 39 -3.11 -6.83 20.02
CA GLU A 39 -3.80 -5.78 20.79
C GLU A 39 -3.68 -4.41 20.11
N ALA A 40 -2.53 -4.11 19.50
CA ALA A 40 -2.28 -2.84 18.81
C ALA A 40 -3.18 -2.68 17.57
N VAL A 41 -3.56 -3.79 16.93
CA VAL A 41 -4.44 -3.80 15.75
C VAL A 41 -5.91 -4.00 16.10
N ALA A 42 -6.23 -4.52 17.30
CA ALA A 42 -7.62 -4.73 17.74
C ALA A 42 -8.46 -3.45 17.82
N SER A 43 -7.82 -2.28 18.00
CA SER A 43 -8.46 -0.97 18.01
C SER A 43 -8.80 -0.44 16.61
N HIS A 44 -8.27 -1.05 15.55
CA HIS A 44 -8.51 -0.63 14.18
C HIS A 44 -9.83 -1.22 13.68
N ARG A 45 -10.54 -0.46 12.83
CA ARG A 45 -11.79 -0.93 12.22
C ARG A 45 -11.52 -2.22 11.45
N HIS A 46 -12.09 -3.32 11.92
CA HIS A 46 -11.97 -4.60 11.24
C HIS A 46 -12.79 -4.56 9.94
N ASN A 47 -12.10 -4.35 8.81
CA ASN A 47 -12.67 -4.56 7.50
C ASN A 47 -12.25 -5.97 7.05
N PRO A 48 -13.19 -6.94 6.96
CA PRO A 48 -12.83 -8.31 6.61
C PRO A 48 -12.15 -8.41 5.24
N ARG A 49 -12.34 -7.42 4.36
CA ARG A 49 -11.67 -7.38 3.04
C ARG A 49 -10.15 -7.26 3.13
N THR A 50 -9.59 -6.71 4.22
CA THR A 50 -8.15 -6.52 4.33
C THR A 50 -7.39 -7.84 4.51
N VAL A 51 -8.05 -8.87 5.04
CA VAL A 51 -7.47 -10.21 5.28
C VAL A 51 -7.94 -11.26 4.27
N TRP A 52 -8.62 -10.84 3.20
CA TRP A 52 -9.02 -11.76 2.14
C TRP A 52 -7.81 -12.32 1.41
N SER A 53 -7.89 -13.61 1.08
CA SER A 53 -6.95 -14.22 0.13
C SER A 53 -7.08 -13.54 -1.25
N PRO A 54 -6.05 -13.62 -2.10
CA PRO A 54 -6.11 -13.13 -3.48
C PRO A 54 -7.32 -13.68 -4.25
N GLU A 55 -7.67 -14.95 -4.05
CA GLU A 55 -8.80 -15.61 -4.71
C GLU A 55 -10.15 -15.02 -4.27
N ALA A 56 -10.33 -14.82 -2.96
CA ALA A 56 -11.55 -14.22 -2.42
C ALA A 56 -11.74 -12.79 -2.95
N ARG A 57 -10.65 -12.04 -3.04
CA ARG A 57 -10.65 -10.68 -3.60
C ARG A 57 -10.99 -10.67 -5.10
N LEU A 58 -10.37 -11.55 -5.89
CA LEU A 58 -10.66 -11.66 -7.32
C LEU A 58 -12.13 -12.03 -7.57
N ALA A 59 -12.69 -12.94 -6.76
CA ALA A 59 -14.10 -13.30 -6.84
C ALA A 59 -15.03 -12.10 -6.53
N ASP A 60 -14.71 -11.28 -5.52
CA ASP A 60 -15.47 -10.05 -5.22
C ASP A 60 -15.37 -9.05 -6.37
N MET A 61 -14.16 -8.82 -6.91
CA MET A 61 -13.94 -7.97 -8.08
C MET A 61 -14.77 -8.41 -9.28
N ASP A 62 -14.76 -9.71 -9.61
CA ASP A 62 -15.54 -10.27 -10.70
C ASP A 62 -17.05 -10.08 -10.48
N SER A 63 -17.52 -10.24 -9.24
CA SER A 63 -18.93 -10.04 -8.89
C SER A 63 -19.41 -8.59 -9.02
N LEU A 64 -18.50 -7.63 -8.83
CA LEU A 64 -18.78 -6.20 -8.87
C LEU A 64 -18.46 -5.56 -10.23
N GLY A 65 -17.85 -6.30 -11.16
CA GLY A 65 -17.38 -5.76 -12.44
C GLY A 65 -16.19 -4.80 -12.29
N VAL A 66 -15.31 -5.05 -11.32
CA VAL A 66 -14.04 -4.32 -11.14
C VAL A 66 -12.94 -5.06 -11.89
N ASP A 67 -12.39 -4.43 -12.92
CA ASP A 67 -11.37 -5.07 -13.74
C ASP A 67 -9.99 -5.05 -13.05
N VAL A 68 -9.66 -3.94 -12.38
CA VAL A 68 -8.36 -3.72 -11.71
C VAL A 68 -8.56 -3.11 -10.33
N GLN A 69 -7.80 -3.60 -9.35
CA GLN A 69 -7.57 -2.90 -8.09
C GLN A 69 -6.13 -2.42 -7.99
N VAL A 70 -5.94 -1.17 -7.56
CA VAL A 70 -4.63 -0.66 -7.11
C VAL A 70 -4.56 -0.91 -5.61
N LEU A 71 -3.79 -1.93 -5.23
CA LEU A 71 -3.69 -2.41 -3.86
C LEU A 71 -2.76 -1.51 -3.03
N SER A 72 -3.14 -1.24 -1.78
CA SER A 72 -2.28 -0.61 -0.79
C SER A 72 -2.43 -1.30 0.56
N THR A 73 -1.40 -1.25 1.40
CA THR A 73 -1.55 -1.73 2.78
C THR A 73 -2.37 -0.75 3.61
N ASN A 74 -3.10 -1.21 4.62
CA ASN A 74 -3.93 -0.36 5.48
C ASN A 74 -3.10 0.71 6.26
N ALA A 75 -3.71 1.85 6.62
CA ALA A 75 -3.10 2.95 7.38
C ALA A 75 -2.52 2.53 8.74
N VAL A 76 -2.96 1.38 9.29
CA VAL A 76 -2.33 0.76 10.47
C VAL A 76 -0.84 0.49 10.27
N PHE A 77 -0.31 0.45 9.05
CA PHE A 77 1.11 0.21 8.78
C PHE A 77 1.94 1.49 8.64
N TYR A 78 1.40 2.67 8.97
CA TYR A 78 2.19 3.90 8.97
C TYR A 78 3.16 3.98 10.15
N TYR A 79 2.65 3.86 11.38
CA TYR A 79 3.44 3.77 12.62
C TYR A 79 4.54 4.85 12.75
N TYR A 80 4.27 6.06 12.27
CA TYR A 80 5.27 7.14 12.23
C TYR A 80 5.82 7.53 13.61
N ASP A 81 5.12 7.17 14.69
CA ASP A 81 5.53 7.39 16.07
C ASP A 81 6.51 6.33 16.60
N LYS A 82 6.84 5.30 15.81
CA LYS A 82 7.75 4.21 16.19
C LYS A 82 9.16 4.38 15.64
N ASP A 83 10.04 3.50 16.11
CA ASP A 83 11.43 3.41 15.66
C ASP A 83 11.52 3.30 14.13
N THR A 84 12.29 4.20 13.53
CA THR A 84 12.44 4.30 12.08
C THR A 84 12.92 3.00 11.44
N SER A 85 13.84 2.27 12.08
CA SER A 85 14.39 1.04 11.49
C SER A 85 13.34 -0.07 11.44
N ALA A 86 12.50 -0.17 12.47
CA ALA A 86 11.37 -1.10 12.50
C ALA A 86 10.32 -0.74 11.44
N VAL A 87 9.97 0.54 11.31
CA VAL A 87 8.97 1.00 10.32
C VAL A 87 9.50 0.85 8.90
N ALA A 88 10.78 1.10 8.65
CA ALA A 88 11.40 0.87 7.35
C ALA A 88 11.42 -0.62 6.96
N ALA A 89 11.74 -1.51 7.90
CA ALA A 89 11.68 -2.95 7.68
C ALA A 89 10.25 -3.42 7.37
N MET A 90 9.26 -2.93 8.14
CA MET A 90 7.85 -3.20 7.90
C MET A 90 7.39 -2.69 6.53
N ALA A 91 7.76 -1.46 6.17
CA ALA A 91 7.41 -0.88 4.87
C ALA A 91 7.95 -1.73 3.73
N ARG A 92 9.19 -2.26 3.85
CA ARG A 92 9.76 -3.16 2.85
C ARG A 92 8.95 -4.44 2.67
N ASP A 93 8.59 -5.11 3.77
CA ASP A 93 7.78 -6.33 3.72
C ASP A 93 6.39 -6.06 3.11
N CYS A 94 5.75 -4.97 3.52
CA CYS A 94 4.48 -4.51 2.96
C CYS A 94 4.57 -4.31 1.44
N ASN A 95 5.61 -3.59 0.99
CA ASN A 95 5.79 -3.23 -0.42
C ASN A 95 6.13 -4.45 -1.27
N GLU A 96 6.92 -5.38 -0.73
CA GLU A 96 7.23 -6.66 -1.39
C GLU A 96 5.99 -7.53 -1.53
N TYR A 97 5.15 -7.60 -0.50
CA TYR A 97 3.90 -8.33 -0.58
C TYR A 97 2.96 -7.76 -1.65
N VAL A 98 2.75 -6.44 -1.67
CA VAL A 98 1.94 -5.76 -2.70
C VAL A 98 2.52 -6.04 -4.09
N SER A 99 3.84 -5.88 -4.27
CA SER A 99 4.53 -6.15 -5.54
C SER A 99 4.42 -7.61 -5.98
N GLY A 100 4.44 -8.56 -5.05
CA GLY A 100 4.21 -9.97 -5.32
C GLY A 100 2.84 -10.21 -5.97
N LEU A 101 1.79 -9.66 -5.36
CA LEU A 101 0.41 -9.79 -5.89
C LEU A 101 0.24 -9.18 -7.28
N THR A 102 0.89 -8.05 -7.58
CA THR A 102 0.81 -7.46 -8.93
C THR A 102 1.50 -8.33 -9.99
N LYS A 103 2.57 -9.04 -9.61
CA LYS A 103 3.31 -9.96 -10.50
C LYS A 103 2.57 -11.29 -10.69
N GLU A 104 1.92 -11.79 -9.64
CA GLU A 104 1.15 -13.04 -9.67
C GLU A 104 -0.17 -12.89 -10.44
N HIS A 105 -0.79 -11.71 -10.40
CA HIS A 105 -2.06 -11.43 -11.07
C HIS A 105 -1.98 -10.22 -12.02
N PRO A 106 -1.13 -10.28 -13.07
CA PRO A 106 -0.91 -9.17 -13.97
C PRO A 106 -2.22 -8.77 -14.66
N GLY A 107 -2.51 -7.47 -14.66
CA GLY A 107 -3.74 -6.94 -15.23
C GLY A 107 -4.99 -7.14 -14.36
N ARG A 108 -4.87 -7.68 -13.15
CA ARG A 108 -5.93 -7.61 -12.14
C ARG A 108 -5.52 -6.72 -10.97
N PHE A 109 -4.23 -6.72 -10.64
CA PHE A 109 -3.68 -5.87 -9.59
C PHE A 109 -2.60 -4.93 -10.10
N GLU A 110 -2.67 -3.71 -9.60
CA GLU A 110 -1.57 -2.75 -9.52
C GLU A 110 -1.32 -2.43 -8.04
N GLY A 111 -0.29 -1.65 -7.71
CA GLY A 111 0.08 -1.45 -6.31
C GLY A 111 0.64 -0.08 -5.97
N LEU A 112 0.36 0.34 -4.73
CA LEU A 112 0.99 1.47 -4.05
C LEU A 112 1.74 0.95 -2.83
N GLY A 113 2.99 1.39 -2.68
CA GLY A 113 3.77 1.10 -1.48
C GLY A 113 3.40 2.00 -0.29
N THR A 114 3.98 1.73 0.87
CA THR A 114 4.00 2.59 2.05
C THR A 114 5.43 3.05 2.34
N LEU A 115 5.59 4.16 3.07
CA LEU A 115 6.89 4.79 3.34
C LEU A 115 7.09 5.07 4.84
N PRO A 116 8.32 4.95 5.37
CA PRO A 116 8.68 5.35 6.74
C PRO A 116 8.80 6.88 6.86
N MET A 117 7.67 7.60 6.75
CA MET A 117 7.63 9.05 6.56
C MET A 117 8.23 9.90 7.69
N GLN A 118 8.49 9.33 8.86
CA GLN A 118 9.23 9.99 9.93
C GLN A 118 10.72 10.22 9.59
N ASP A 119 11.24 9.54 8.56
CA ASP A 119 12.60 9.68 8.03
C ASP A 119 12.54 9.89 6.51
N ILE A 120 12.80 11.13 6.08
CA ILE A 120 12.72 11.55 4.68
C ILE A 120 13.76 10.86 3.79
N PRO A 121 15.06 10.79 4.17
CA PRO A 121 16.03 9.97 3.45
C PRO A 121 15.57 8.53 3.23
N ALA A 122 15.13 7.83 4.28
CA ALA A 122 14.66 6.45 4.17
C ALA A 122 13.39 6.32 3.29
N SER A 123 12.49 7.31 3.36
CA SER A 123 11.29 7.37 2.52
C SER A 123 11.63 7.56 1.04
N ILE A 124 12.65 8.36 0.72
CA ILE A 124 13.10 8.57 -0.66
C ILE A 124 13.71 7.29 -1.22
N GLU A 125 14.58 6.62 -0.45
CA GLU A 125 15.18 5.33 -0.85
C GLU A 125 14.09 4.30 -1.15
N GLU A 126 13.12 4.16 -0.26
CA GLU A 126 12.04 3.17 -0.43
C GLU A 126 11.07 3.55 -1.56
N LEU A 127 10.82 4.84 -1.79
CA LEU A 127 10.05 5.32 -2.94
C LEU A 127 10.73 4.97 -4.26
N GLU A 128 12.04 5.20 -4.37
CA GLU A 128 12.82 4.84 -5.55
C GLU A 128 12.81 3.33 -5.79
N ARG A 129 12.91 2.52 -4.72
CA ARG A 129 12.78 1.06 -4.80
C ARG A 129 11.39 0.62 -5.26
N CYS A 130 10.33 1.22 -4.72
CA CYS A 130 8.94 0.95 -5.12
C CYS A 130 8.72 1.17 -6.61
N MET A 131 9.20 2.32 -7.13
CA MET A 131 9.01 2.71 -8.52
C MET A 131 9.92 1.95 -9.49
N GLY A 132 11.17 1.68 -9.08
CA GLY A 132 12.16 1.03 -9.92
C GLY A 132 12.13 -0.49 -9.86
N GLU A 133 12.45 -1.06 -8.70
CA GLU A 133 12.65 -2.50 -8.51
C GLU A 133 11.34 -3.27 -8.40
N LEU A 134 10.35 -2.69 -7.71
CA LEU A 134 9.08 -3.36 -7.43
C LEU A 134 8.00 -3.13 -8.49
N GLY A 135 8.18 -2.14 -9.37
CA GLY A 135 7.24 -1.80 -10.44
C GLY A 135 5.89 -1.25 -9.97
N LEU A 136 5.81 -0.81 -8.71
CA LEU A 136 4.62 -0.18 -8.13
C LEU A 136 4.34 1.17 -8.82
N LYS A 137 3.13 1.70 -8.68
CA LYS A 137 2.68 2.93 -9.36
C LYS A 137 2.80 4.19 -8.50
N GLY A 138 3.28 4.01 -7.28
CA GLY A 138 3.44 5.10 -6.32
C GLY A 138 3.35 4.58 -4.91
N THR A 139 2.95 5.47 -3.99
CA THR A 139 2.82 5.15 -2.57
C THR A 139 1.55 5.77 -1.97
N MET A 140 1.08 5.14 -0.90
CA MET A 140 0.05 5.67 -0.02
C MET A 140 0.72 6.07 1.30
N ILE A 141 0.43 7.29 1.76
CA ILE A 141 1.00 7.87 2.98
C ILE A 141 -0.11 8.46 3.85
N GLY A 142 0.17 8.61 5.15
CA GLY A 142 -0.72 9.32 6.07
C GLY A 142 -0.97 10.76 5.63
N ASP A 143 -1.96 11.41 6.21
CA ASP A 143 -2.25 12.84 5.99
C ASP A 143 -1.34 13.78 6.79
N HIS A 144 -0.67 13.26 7.80
CA HIS A 144 0.30 13.95 8.62
C HIS A 144 1.33 12.97 9.18
N VAL A 145 2.47 13.51 9.64
CA VAL A 145 3.56 12.72 10.21
C VAL A 145 3.95 13.32 11.55
N ASN A 146 3.57 12.66 12.65
CA ASN A 146 3.87 13.12 14.01
C ASN A 146 3.48 14.58 14.28
N GLY A 147 2.29 14.96 13.82
CA GLY A 147 1.74 16.31 13.96
C GLY A 147 2.19 17.34 12.91
N ARG A 148 3.01 16.92 11.94
CA ARG A 148 3.52 17.78 10.86
C ARG A 148 2.77 17.53 9.55
N THR A 149 2.56 18.59 8.78
CA THR A 149 1.85 18.55 7.49
C THR A 149 2.79 18.76 6.32
N PHE A 150 2.35 18.35 5.13
CA PHE A 150 3.19 18.20 3.95
C PHE A 150 3.64 19.48 3.24
N ASP A 151 3.18 20.63 3.71
CA ASP A 151 3.66 21.95 3.33
C ASP A 151 4.96 22.33 4.05
N GLU A 152 5.39 21.58 5.08
CA GLU A 152 6.64 21.85 5.77
C GLU A 152 7.87 21.61 4.87
N PRO A 153 8.92 22.47 4.95
CA PRO A 153 10.08 22.39 4.06
C PRO A 153 10.84 21.07 4.09
N GLU A 154 10.75 20.31 5.18
CA GLU A 154 11.42 19.02 5.32
C GLU A 154 10.89 17.95 4.36
N PHE A 155 9.64 18.06 3.88
CA PHE A 155 9.05 17.12 2.93
C PHE A 155 9.37 17.45 1.47
N LEU A 156 9.89 18.64 1.18
CA LEU A 156 10.23 19.06 -0.19
C LEU A 156 11.17 18.08 -0.93
N PRO A 157 12.20 17.48 -0.30
CA PRO A 157 13.02 16.45 -0.93
C PRO A 157 12.22 15.22 -1.38
N LEU A 158 11.22 14.79 -0.60
CA LEU A 158 10.33 13.68 -0.97
C LEU A 158 9.48 14.05 -2.19
N TRP A 159 8.90 15.26 -2.23
CA TRP A 159 8.12 15.72 -3.38
C TRP A 159 8.95 15.77 -4.67
N LYS A 160 10.21 16.21 -4.58
CA LYS A 160 11.16 16.15 -5.70
C LYS A 160 11.50 14.73 -6.14
N ALA A 161 11.53 13.77 -5.21
CA ALA A 161 11.72 12.37 -5.53
C ALA A 161 10.49 11.76 -6.21
N ALA A 162 9.29 12.08 -5.72
CA ALA A 162 8.04 11.67 -6.34
C ALA A 162 7.90 12.24 -7.77
N GLU A 163 8.20 13.52 -7.97
CA GLU A 163 8.23 14.15 -9.30
C GLU A 163 9.22 13.44 -10.23
N ARG A 164 10.47 13.22 -9.77
CA ARG A 164 11.52 12.57 -10.57
C ARG A 164 11.15 11.14 -10.98
N THR A 165 10.51 10.39 -10.09
CA THR A 165 10.14 8.98 -10.33
C THR A 165 8.80 8.83 -11.04
N GLY A 166 7.99 9.90 -11.12
CA GLY A 166 6.62 9.84 -11.63
C GLY A 166 5.66 9.10 -10.70
N ALA A 167 5.99 8.99 -9.42
CA ALA A 167 5.16 8.29 -8.43
C ALA A 167 3.84 9.01 -8.17
N MET A 168 2.74 8.27 -8.17
CA MET A 168 1.47 8.75 -7.64
C MET A 168 1.49 8.69 -6.11
N ILE A 169 1.21 9.80 -5.43
CA ILE A 169 1.12 9.83 -3.97
C ILE A 169 -0.34 9.92 -3.55
N LEU A 170 -0.86 8.86 -2.92
CA LEU A 170 -2.19 8.83 -2.34
C LEU A 170 -2.11 9.21 -0.85
N ILE A 171 -2.74 10.32 -0.47
CA ILE A 171 -2.84 10.73 0.93
C ILE A 171 -4.09 10.11 1.54
N HIS A 172 -3.94 9.35 2.63
CA HIS A 172 -5.01 8.51 3.19
C HIS A 172 -5.00 8.49 4.73
N GLN A 173 -6.20 8.49 5.34
CA GLN A 173 -6.46 8.48 6.79
C GLN A 173 -6.72 7.08 7.34
#